data_AF-A0A663F1U4-F1
#
_entry.id   AF-A0A663F1U4-F1
#
_cell.length_a   1.000
_cell.length_b   1.000
_cell.length_c   1.000
_cell.angle_alpha   90.00
_cell.angle_beta   90.00
_cell.angle_gamma   90.00
#
_symmetry.space_group_name_H-M   'P 1'
#
loop_
_entity.id
_entity.type
_entity.pdbx_description
1 polymer ?
#
loop_
_entity_poly.entity_id
_entity_poly.type
_entity_poly.pdbx_seq_one_letter_code
_entity_poly.pdbx_strand_id
1 'polypeptide(L)'
;MISASQKQVKHWIEARSVVITDVAVDSSFQLVVLGDVVVRSTELDKDLVGELLACSKEIPDLPTLVGHTMCTYDFYKGQGRLDRALCSFSSGKKREYLKRAYDTGTRNTETESSAFAALCGLCGQCFKARVREVVCTALLDRLEGDQIRAPREEVLREYQQRPQRLIAAFVRKHLGLSSPVGNTLFSTN
;
A
#
# COMPACT_ATOMS: atom_id res chain seq x y z
N MET A 1 12.44 33.76 -16.60
CA MET A 1 11.58 32.87 -15.79
C MET A 1 11.19 31.68 -16.66
N ILE A 2 11.91 30.56 -16.53
CA ILE A 2 11.59 29.34 -17.28
C ILE A 2 10.46 28.65 -16.52
N SER A 3 9.28 28.62 -17.14
CA SER A 3 8.14 27.81 -16.72
C SER A 3 8.60 26.34 -16.68
N ALA A 4 8.72 25.78 -15.49
CA ALA A 4 8.86 24.33 -15.34
C ALA A 4 7.52 23.70 -15.75
N SER A 5 7.46 23.23 -17.00
CA SER A 5 6.44 22.32 -17.47
C SER A 5 6.35 21.15 -16.49
N GLN A 6 5.36 21.17 -15.58
CA GLN A 6 5.01 20.01 -14.77
C GLN A 6 4.67 18.89 -15.74
N LYS A 7 5.56 17.90 -15.87
CA LYS A 7 5.24 16.65 -16.58
C LYS A 7 3.95 16.11 -15.98
N GLN A 8 2.91 16.00 -16.80
CA GLN A 8 1.63 15.48 -16.37
C GLN A 8 1.84 14.02 -15.95
N VAL A 9 1.62 13.71 -14.67
CA VAL A 9 1.68 12.34 -14.16
C VAL A 9 0.59 11.56 -14.89
N LYS A 10 1.03 10.67 -15.79
CA LYS A 10 0.14 9.87 -16.62
C LYS A 10 -0.42 8.68 -15.85
N HIS A 11 0.40 8.06 -15.00
CA HIS A 11 0.05 6.90 -14.19
C HIS A 11 0.48 7.12 -12.74
N TRP A 12 -0.35 6.69 -11.78
CA TRP A 12 0.02 6.70 -10.37
C TRP A 12 0.93 5.51 -10.07
N ILE A 13 0.44 4.33 -10.45
CA ILE A 13 1.09 3.05 -10.23
C ILE A 13 0.58 2.04 -11.26
N GLU A 14 1.47 1.19 -11.76
CA GLU A 14 1.05 0.09 -12.63
C GLU A 14 0.26 -0.93 -11.80
N ALA A 15 -0.93 -1.32 -12.27
CA ALA A 15 -1.67 -2.43 -11.67
C ALA A 15 -0.78 -3.68 -11.63
N ARG A 16 -0.84 -4.46 -10.54
CA ARG A 16 0.04 -5.59 -10.15
C ARG A 16 1.32 -5.23 -9.38
N SER A 17 1.63 -3.94 -9.26
CA SER A 17 2.79 -3.51 -8.47
C SER A 17 2.55 -3.77 -6.99
N VAL A 18 3.59 -4.23 -6.30
CA VAL A 18 3.63 -4.34 -4.85
C VAL A 18 4.18 -3.04 -4.26
N VAL A 19 3.50 -2.50 -3.26
CA VAL A 19 3.92 -1.34 -2.49
C VAL A 19 4.33 -1.80 -1.10
N ILE A 20 5.58 -1.56 -0.75
CA ILE A 20 6.10 -1.65 0.62
C ILE A 20 5.92 -0.26 1.23
N THR A 21 5.21 -0.18 2.34
CA THR A 21 4.81 1.10 2.92
C THR A 21 5.90 1.59 3.86
N ASP A 22 6.43 2.78 3.65
CA ASP A 22 7.33 3.42 4.63
C ASP A 22 6.56 4.24 5.68
N VAL A 23 5.50 4.92 5.25
CA VAL A 23 4.61 5.70 6.10
C VAL A 23 3.17 5.54 5.63
N ALA A 24 2.28 5.19 6.56
CA ALA A 24 0.84 5.32 6.34
C ALA A 24 0.45 6.79 6.56
N VAL A 25 0.09 7.47 5.47
CA VAL A 25 -0.28 8.88 5.44
C VAL A 25 -1.80 9.02 5.31
N ASP A 26 -2.31 10.22 5.56
CA ASP A 26 -3.75 10.55 5.63
C ASP A 26 -4.44 10.08 6.92
N SER A 27 -5.24 11.01 7.48
CA SER A 27 -5.84 11.03 8.80
C SER A 27 -4.90 10.46 9.85
N SER A 28 -4.00 11.30 10.38
CA SER A 28 -3.23 11.01 11.60
C SER A 28 -4.03 10.08 12.49
N PHE A 29 -3.53 8.87 12.83
CA PHE A 29 -4.41 7.89 13.45
C PHE A 29 -4.93 8.44 14.77
N GLN A 30 -6.20 8.82 14.76
CA GLN A 30 -6.90 9.48 15.85
C GLN A 30 -7.76 8.45 16.56
N LEU A 31 -7.54 8.33 17.86
CA LEU A 31 -8.34 7.51 18.76
C LEU A 31 -9.02 8.41 19.77
N VAL A 32 -10.29 8.16 20.05
CA VAL A 32 -10.96 8.77 21.21
C VAL A 32 -10.74 7.86 22.40
N VAL A 33 -9.99 8.32 23.39
CA VAL A 33 -9.71 7.60 24.64
C VAL A 33 -10.37 8.37 25.77
N LEU A 34 -11.43 7.80 26.36
CA LEU A 34 -12.20 8.43 27.45
C LEU A 34 -12.73 9.84 27.13
N GLY A 35 -12.98 10.13 25.85
CA GLY A 35 -13.45 11.44 25.37
C GLY A 35 -12.35 12.35 24.81
N ASP A 36 -11.07 12.00 25.03
CA ASP A 36 -9.95 12.78 24.52
C ASP A 36 -9.44 12.24 23.17
N VAL A 37 -9.19 13.15 22.22
CA VAL A 37 -8.60 12.79 20.92
C VAL A 37 -7.09 12.60 21.08
N VAL A 38 -6.62 11.39 20.85
CA VAL A 38 -5.21 11.00 20.90
C VAL A 38 -4.72 10.73 19.49
N VAL A 39 -3.62 11.39 19.10
CA VAL A 39 -2.95 11.20 17.82
C VAL A 39 -1.72 10.31 17.99
N ARG A 40 -1.52 9.34 17.10
CA ARG A 40 -0.38 8.41 17.13
C ARG A 40 0.41 8.44 15.81
N SER A 41 1.71 8.14 15.91
CA SER A 41 2.60 8.02 14.74
C SER A 41 2.25 6.77 13.91
N THR A 42 2.34 6.91 12.59
CA THR A 42 2.02 5.89 11.59
C THR A 42 3.24 5.44 10.78
N GLU A 43 4.46 5.84 11.17
CA GLU A 43 5.73 5.43 10.54
C GLU A 43 6.06 3.94 10.72
N LEU A 44 6.37 3.22 9.64
CA LEU A 44 6.74 1.80 9.68
C LEU A 44 8.26 1.59 9.89
N ASP A 45 8.69 0.34 10.01
CA ASP A 45 10.08 0.01 10.31
C ASP A 45 10.99 0.19 9.07
N LYS A 46 11.85 1.21 9.11
CA LYS A 46 12.73 1.58 7.99
C LYS A 46 13.73 0.49 7.60
N ASP A 47 14.21 -0.28 8.57
CA ASP A 47 15.16 -1.36 8.31
C ASP A 47 14.45 -2.50 7.58
N LEU A 48 13.24 -2.83 8.04
CA LEU A 48 12.39 -3.86 7.44
C LEU A 48 11.95 -3.52 6.00
N VAL A 49 11.64 -2.25 5.73
CA VAL A 49 11.37 -1.76 4.36
C VAL A 49 12.56 -2.06 3.43
N GLY A 50 13.79 -1.77 3.88
CA GLY A 50 15.01 -2.03 3.12
C GLY A 50 15.23 -3.52 2.85
N GLU A 51 15.03 -4.36 3.85
CA GLU A 51 15.17 -5.81 3.73
C GLU A 51 14.14 -6.43 2.79
N LEU A 52 12.87 -6.00 2.86
CA LEU A 52 11.82 -6.48 1.97
C LEU A 52 12.05 -6.01 0.53
N LEU A 53 12.51 -4.78 0.33
CA LEU A 53 12.87 -4.29 -1.00
C LEU A 53 14.07 -5.06 -1.57
N ALA A 54 15.02 -5.49 -0.74
CA ALA A 54 16.09 -6.37 -1.17
C ALA A 54 15.55 -7.76 -1.53
N CYS A 55 14.66 -8.32 -0.70
CA CYS A 55 14.03 -9.62 -0.93
C CYS A 55 13.19 -9.64 -2.22
N SER A 56 12.47 -8.56 -2.53
CA SER A 56 11.65 -8.50 -3.74
C SER A 56 12.47 -8.58 -5.02
N LYS A 57 13.72 -8.11 -5.02
CA LYS A 57 14.64 -8.19 -6.17
C LYS A 57 15.06 -9.63 -6.49
N GLU A 58 14.96 -10.53 -5.52
CA GLU A 58 15.24 -11.95 -5.70
C GLU A 58 14.03 -12.72 -6.28
N ILE A 59 12.86 -12.09 -6.38
CA ILE A 59 11.61 -12.72 -6.85
C ILE A 59 11.31 -12.27 -8.29
N PRO A 60 11.30 -13.18 -9.28
CA PRO A 60 10.98 -12.86 -10.66
C PRO A 60 9.53 -12.33 -10.83
N ASP A 61 9.38 -11.37 -11.74
CA ASP A 61 8.11 -10.70 -12.10
C ASP A 61 7.34 -10.08 -10.91
N LEU A 62 8.08 -9.54 -9.94
CA LEU A 62 7.51 -8.84 -8.80
C LEU A 62 7.86 -7.33 -8.82
N PRO A 63 7.25 -6.51 -9.70
CA PRO A 63 7.39 -5.06 -9.68
C PRO A 63 7.02 -4.57 -8.29
N THR A 64 8.02 -4.04 -7.58
CA THR A 64 7.93 -3.66 -6.19
C THR A 64 8.53 -2.28 -6.02
N LEU A 65 7.88 -1.43 -5.25
CA LEU A 65 8.37 -0.10 -4.92
C LEU A 65 8.09 0.22 -3.45
N VAL A 66 8.83 1.20 -2.94
CA VAL A 66 8.58 1.80 -1.63
C VAL A 66 7.83 3.11 -1.85
N GLY A 67 6.83 3.39 -1.01
CA GLY A 67 6.16 4.68 -1.00
C GLY A 67 5.12 4.79 0.09
N HIS A 68 4.57 6.00 0.25
CA HIS A 68 3.55 6.23 1.27
C HIS A 68 2.24 5.57 0.86
N THR A 69 1.50 5.08 1.85
CA THR A 69 0.16 4.52 1.67
C THR A 69 -0.87 5.49 2.23
N MET A 70 -1.82 5.94 1.41
CA MET A 70 -2.93 6.78 1.87
C MET A 70 -4.02 5.93 2.51
N CYS A 71 -4.08 5.94 3.84
CA CYS A 71 -5.08 5.22 4.61
C CYS A 71 -6.32 6.09 4.81
N THR A 72 -7.47 5.58 4.40
CA THR A 72 -8.75 6.30 4.45
C THR A 72 -9.74 5.59 5.36
N TYR A 73 -10.68 6.32 5.99
CA TYR A 73 -11.77 5.69 6.77
C TYR A 73 -12.92 5.16 5.91
N ASP A 74 -13.00 5.56 4.64
CA ASP A 74 -14.09 5.21 3.74
C ASP A 74 -13.56 4.90 2.34
N PHE A 75 -13.94 3.72 1.84
CA PHE A 75 -13.54 3.22 0.54
C PHE A 75 -13.98 4.15 -0.61
N TYR A 76 -15.14 4.83 -0.51
CA TYR A 76 -15.68 5.62 -1.62
C TYR A 76 -15.27 7.09 -1.60
N LYS A 77 -15.84 7.89 -0.69
CA LYS A 77 -15.57 9.33 -0.57
C LYS A 77 -14.15 9.58 -0.09
N GLY A 78 -13.67 8.83 0.91
CA GLY A 78 -12.32 8.96 1.45
C GLY A 78 -11.25 8.78 0.37
N GLN A 79 -11.42 7.76 -0.46
CA GLN A 79 -10.50 7.51 -1.59
C GLN A 79 -10.82 8.31 -2.85
N GLY A 80 -11.77 9.24 -2.84
CA GLY A 80 -12.09 10.08 -4.00
C GLY A 80 -12.77 9.35 -5.17
N ARG A 81 -13.42 8.20 -4.94
CA ARG A 81 -14.06 7.40 -6.01
C ARG A 81 -15.36 8.00 -6.51
N LEU A 82 -15.62 7.95 -7.81
CA LEU A 82 -16.83 8.52 -8.43
C LEU A 82 -17.95 7.50 -8.67
N ASP A 83 -17.65 6.22 -8.57
CA ASP A 83 -18.54 5.07 -8.83
C ASP A 83 -19.41 4.71 -7.62
N ARG A 84 -19.86 5.73 -6.90
CA ARG A 84 -20.66 5.59 -5.67
C ARG A 84 -22.09 6.03 -5.89
N ALA A 85 -23.00 5.60 -5.02
CA ALA A 85 -24.41 5.98 -5.09
C ALA A 85 -24.65 7.50 -4.97
N LEU A 86 -23.84 8.21 -4.16
CA LEU A 86 -24.01 9.66 -3.92
C LEU A 86 -22.72 10.42 -4.19
N CYS A 87 -22.61 11.07 -5.36
CA CYS A 87 -21.42 11.81 -5.76
C CYS A 87 -21.52 13.33 -5.51
N SER A 88 -20.55 13.90 -4.80
CA SER A 88 -20.48 15.29 -4.34
C SER A 88 -19.28 16.06 -4.89
N PHE A 89 -18.46 15.44 -5.75
CA PHE A 89 -17.28 16.08 -6.34
C PHE A 89 -17.06 15.62 -7.78
N SER A 90 -16.40 16.46 -8.58
CA SER A 90 -16.12 16.21 -10.01
C SER A 90 -14.88 15.33 -10.21
N SER A 91 -14.73 14.80 -11.43
CA SER A 91 -13.51 14.09 -11.87
C SER A 91 -12.26 14.97 -11.82
N GLY A 92 -12.39 16.27 -12.09
CA GLY A 92 -11.31 17.25 -11.92
C GLY A 92 -10.81 17.30 -10.48
N LYS A 93 -11.73 17.45 -9.50
CA LYS A 93 -11.38 17.46 -8.07
C LYS A 93 -10.76 16.15 -7.61
N LYS A 94 -11.27 15.00 -8.08
CA LYS A 94 -10.65 13.69 -7.83
C LYS A 94 -9.20 13.70 -8.32
N ARG A 95 -8.96 14.08 -9.58
CA ARG A 95 -7.62 14.03 -10.18
C ARG A 95 -6.64 14.96 -9.47
N GLU A 96 -7.06 16.16 -9.09
CA GLU A 96 -6.23 17.07 -8.29
C GLU A 96 -5.90 16.49 -6.92
N TYR A 97 -6.86 15.86 -6.24
CA TYR A 97 -6.66 15.19 -4.96
C TYR A 97 -5.61 14.06 -5.06
N LEU A 98 -5.78 13.15 -6.02
CA LEU A 98 -4.85 12.04 -6.23
C LEU A 98 -3.46 12.53 -6.68
N LYS A 99 -3.40 13.59 -7.49
CA LYS A 99 -2.12 14.19 -7.90
C LYS A 99 -1.38 14.79 -6.70
N ARG A 100 -2.07 15.48 -5.79
CA ARG A 100 -1.44 15.99 -4.56
C ARG A 100 -0.87 14.85 -3.72
N ALA A 101 -1.61 13.75 -3.55
CA ALA A 101 -1.12 12.57 -2.84
C ALA A 101 0.12 11.96 -3.54
N TYR A 102 0.09 11.83 -4.87
CA TYR A 102 1.23 11.36 -5.64
C TYR A 102 2.48 12.24 -5.45
N ASP A 103 2.28 13.56 -5.52
CA ASP A 103 3.33 14.58 -5.40
C ASP A 103 3.95 14.58 -3.98
N THR A 104 3.21 14.11 -2.95
CA THR A 104 3.73 13.90 -1.58
C THR A 104 4.35 12.52 -1.36
N GLY A 105 4.54 11.70 -2.41
CA GLY A 105 5.17 10.39 -2.29
C GLY A 105 4.20 9.21 -2.09
N THR A 106 2.89 9.44 -2.05
CA THR A 106 1.90 8.37 -1.97
C THR A 106 1.89 7.53 -3.24
N ARG A 107 1.78 6.21 -3.12
CA ARG A 107 1.77 5.27 -4.26
C ARG A 107 0.55 4.37 -4.33
N ASN A 108 -0.19 4.21 -3.25
CA ASN A 108 -1.43 3.43 -3.16
C ASN A 108 -2.38 4.02 -2.09
N THR A 109 -3.54 3.39 -1.96
CA THR A 109 -4.53 3.72 -0.93
C THR A 109 -5.25 2.47 -0.45
N GLU A 110 -5.56 2.42 0.84
CA GLU A 110 -6.29 1.34 1.51
C GLU A 110 -6.98 1.89 2.79
N THR A 111 -7.35 1.04 3.76
CA THR A 111 -8.25 1.40 4.87
C THR A 111 -7.78 0.95 6.26
N GLU A 112 -6.61 0.33 6.40
CA GLU A 112 -6.17 -0.33 7.63
C GLU A 112 -4.80 0.14 8.13
N SER A 113 -3.93 0.62 7.24
CA SER A 113 -2.50 0.78 7.53
C SER A 113 -2.22 1.78 8.65
N SER A 114 -2.93 2.90 8.74
CA SER A 114 -2.74 3.87 9.83
C SER A 114 -3.02 3.26 11.21
N ALA A 115 -4.10 2.48 11.33
CA ALA A 115 -4.48 1.83 12.58
C ALA A 115 -3.50 0.71 12.95
N PHE A 116 -3.20 -0.17 11.99
CA PHE A 116 -2.23 -1.24 12.15
C PHE A 116 -0.89 -0.68 12.63
N ALA A 117 -0.42 0.35 11.94
CA ALA A 117 0.88 0.91 12.18
C ALA A 117 0.91 1.56 13.59
N ALA A 118 -0.04 2.42 13.93
CA ALA A 118 -0.09 3.05 15.24
C ALA A 118 -0.19 2.04 16.41
N LEU A 119 -1.04 1.02 16.29
CA LEU A 119 -1.23 0.01 17.35
C LEU A 119 0.01 -0.87 17.51
N CYS A 120 0.61 -1.33 16.42
CA CYS A 120 1.86 -2.09 16.46
C CYS A 120 3.02 -1.26 17.03
N GLY A 121 3.07 0.04 16.73
CA GLY A 121 4.05 0.96 17.33
C GLY A 121 3.94 1.03 18.85
N LEU A 122 2.73 1.05 19.40
CA LEU A 122 2.51 0.99 20.85
C LEU A 122 2.93 -0.37 21.44
N CYS A 123 2.58 -1.47 20.77
CA CYS A 123 2.98 -2.81 21.21
C CYS A 123 4.50 -3.00 21.18
N GLY A 124 5.21 -2.43 20.20
CA GLY A 124 6.67 -2.52 20.12
C GLY A 124 7.38 -1.83 21.28
N GLN A 125 6.80 -0.73 21.78
CA GLN A 125 7.28 -0.04 22.99
C GLN A 125 7.07 -0.88 24.26
N CYS A 126 5.94 -1.59 24.36
CA CYS A 126 5.59 -2.36 25.56
C CYS A 126 6.17 -3.79 25.57
N PHE A 127 6.24 -4.46 24.41
CA PHE A 127 6.45 -5.92 24.31
C PHE A 127 7.67 -6.31 23.46
N LYS A 128 8.50 -5.35 23.02
CA LYS A 128 9.66 -5.59 22.13
C LYS A 128 9.32 -6.31 20.82
N ALA A 129 8.06 -6.29 20.39
CA ALA A 129 7.69 -6.73 19.05
C ALA A 129 8.26 -5.74 18.02
N ARG A 130 9.16 -6.20 17.15
CA ARG A 130 9.92 -5.33 16.23
C ARG A 130 9.39 -5.30 14.80
N VAL A 131 8.53 -6.24 14.41
CA VAL A 131 8.09 -6.33 13.02
C VAL A 131 6.80 -5.55 12.84
N ARG A 132 6.85 -4.49 12.05
CA ARG A 132 5.69 -3.67 11.70
C ARG A 132 5.85 -3.16 10.28
N GLU A 133 5.16 -3.83 9.36
CA GLU A 133 5.26 -3.52 7.95
C GLU A 133 3.93 -3.77 7.23
N VAL A 134 3.67 -2.97 6.19
CA VAL A 134 2.47 -3.08 5.37
C VAL A 134 2.88 -3.25 3.91
N VAL A 135 2.57 -4.42 3.36
CA VAL A 135 2.83 -4.76 1.96
C VAL A 135 1.51 -4.98 1.24
N CYS A 136 1.23 -4.15 0.24
CA CYS A 136 -0.01 -4.19 -0.52
C CYS A 136 0.25 -4.42 -2.01
N THR A 137 -0.73 -4.98 -2.72
CA THR A 137 -0.72 -5.04 -4.20
C THR A 137 -1.67 -3.99 -4.76
N ALA A 138 -1.25 -3.29 -5.82
CA ALA A 138 -2.10 -2.34 -6.52
C ALA A 138 -3.01 -3.06 -7.52
N LEU A 139 -4.31 -3.09 -7.27
CA LEU A 139 -5.27 -3.78 -8.15
C LEU A 139 -5.65 -2.95 -9.40
N LEU A 140 -5.49 -1.63 -9.33
CA LEU A 140 -5.76 -0.70 -10.42
C LEU A 140 -4.99 0.61 -10.24
N ASP A 141 -4.83 1.36 -11.33
CA ASP A 141 -4.40 2.75 -11.28
C ASP A 141 -5.61 3.69 -11.08
N ARG A 142 -5.63 4.43 -9.97
CA ARG A 142 -6.73 5.33 -9.63
C ARG A 142 -6.77 6.62 -10.46
N LEU A 143 -5.68 6.98 -11.14
CA LEU A 143 -5.68 8.05 -12.14
C LEU A 143 -6.38 7.64 -13.44
N GLU A 144 -6.45 6.33 -13.71
CA GLU A 144 -7.10 5.76 -14.91
C GLU A 144 -8.57 5.36 -14.68
N GLY A 145 -8.97 5.10 -13.43
CA GLY A 145 -10.35 4.72 -13.13
C GLY A 145 -10.65 4.45 -11.66
N ASP A 146 -11.85 3.97 -11.40
CA ASP A 146 -12.25 3.46 -10.07
C ASP A 146 -12.56 1.96 -10.11
N GLN A 147 -13.04 1.42 -11.23
CA GLN A 147 -13.41 0.02 -11.35
C GLN A 147 -12.22 -0.86 -11.75
N ILE A 148 -12.10 -2.02 -11.10
CA ILE A 148 -11.15 -3.07 -11.49
C ILE A 148 -11.65 -3.70 -12.79
N ARG A 149 -10.86 -3.57 -13.87
CA ARG A 149 -11.20 -4.10 -15.20
C ARG A 149 -10.49 -5.42 -15.54
N ALA A 150 -9.56 -5.87 -14.71
CA ALA A 150 -8.84 -7.11 -14.93
C ALA A 150 -9.78 -8.33 -14.85
N PRO A 151 -9.56 -9.39 -15.66
CA PRO A 151 -10.32 -10.63 -15.58
C PRO A 151 -10.27 -11.22 -14.17
N ARG A 152 -11.43 -11.61 -13.64
CA ARG A 152 -11.60 -11.86 -12.20
C ARG A 152 -10.78 -13.02 -11.64
N GLU A 153 -10.61 -14.09 -12.38
CA GLU A 153 -10.24 -15.37 -11.75
C GLU A 153 -8.73 -15.63 -11.76
N GLU A 154 -8.08 -15.52 -12.92
CA GLU A 154 -6.64 -15.80 -13.02
C GLU A 154 -5.79 -14.58 -12.66
N VAL A 155 -6.13 -13.41 -13.21
CA VAL A 155 -5.29 -12.20 -13.10
C VAL A 155 -5.35 -11.59 -11.71
N LEU A 156 -6.54 -11.42 -11.12
CA LEU A 156 -6.65 -10.83 -9.78
C LEU A 156 -6.10 -11.77 -8.70
N ARG A 157 -6.29 -13.08 -8.84
CA ARG A 157 -5.73 -14.07 -7.91
C ARG A 157 -4.20 -14.00 -7.91
N GLU A 158 -3.59 -13.88 -9.09
CA GLU A 158 -2.13 -13.69 -9.19
C GLU A 158 -1.70 -12.40 -8.49
N TYR A 159 -2.38 -11.27 -8.73
CA TYR A 159 -2.04 -9.99 -8.10
C TYR A 159 -2.12 -10.06 -6.57
N GLN A 160 -3.15 -10.72 -6.04
CA GLN A 160 -3.37 -10.91 -4.60
C GLN A 160 -2.33 -11.81 -3.94
N GLN A 161 -1.72 -12.74 -4.69
CA GLN A 161 -0.66 -13.60 -4.17
C GLN A 161 0.70 -12.91 -4.11
N ARG A 162 0.91 -11.80 -4.83
CA ARG A 162 2.20 -11.09 -4.89
C ARG A 162 2.73 -10.65 -3.52
N PRO A 163 1.95 -10.00 -2.63
CA PRO A 163 2.41 -9.69 -1.27
C PRO A 163 2.75 -10.96 -0.46
N GLN A 164 1.95 -12.02 -0.59
CA GLN A 164 2.18 -13.29 0.11
C GLN A 164 3.50 -13.94 -0.33
N ARG A 165 3.80 -13.90 -1.63
CA ARG A 165 5.08 -14.37 -2.20
C ARG A 165 6.26 -13.62 -1.59
N LEU A 166 6.16 -12.29 -1.49
CA LEU A 166 7.21 -11.47 -0.88
C LEU A 166 7.42 -11.80 0.59
N ILE A 167 6.34 -11.82 1.38
CA ILE A 167 6.42 -12.12 2.82
C ILE A 167 6.92 -13.55 3.05
N ALA A 168 6.48 -14.52 2.26
CA ALA A 168 6.95 -15.90 2.36
C ALA A 168 8.44 -16.03 2.05
N ALA A 169 8.95 -15.34 1.03
CA ALA A 169 10.37 -15.31 0.71
C ALA A 169 11.18 -14.65 1.84
N PHE A 170 10.70 -13.52 2.36
CA PHE A 170 11.32 -12.82 3.49
C PHE A 170 11.42 -13.71 4.74
N VAL A 171 10.31 -14.35 5.13
CA VAL A 171 10.27 -15.25 6.30
C VAL A 171 11.20 -16.45 6.09
N ARG A 172 11.23 -17.06 4.90
CA ARG A 172 12.14 -18.17 4.60
C ARG A 172 13.60 -17.76 4.75
N LYS A 173 13.97 -16.58 4.22
CA LYS A 173 15.32 -16.04 4.33
C LYS A 173 15.75 -15.83 5.79
N HIS A 174 14.86 -15.26 6.61
CA HIS A 174 15.10 -15.06 8.05
C HIS A 174 15.18 -16.35 8.86
N LEU A 175 14.45 -17.39 8.44
CA LEU A 175 14.51 -18.72 9.07
C LEU A 175 15.64 -19.60 8.53
N GLY A 176 16.46 -19.13 7.59
CA GLY A 176 17.52 -19.92 6.95
C GLY A 176 16.99 -21.08 6.09
N LEU A 177 15.75 -21.01 5.63
CA LEU A 177 15.13 -22.02 4.78
C LEU A 177 15.49 -21.76 3.31
N SER A 178 15.99 -22.79 2.62
CA SER A 178 16.24 -22.72 1.17
C SER A 178 14.96 -22.43 0.38
N SER A 179 15.05 -21.58 -0.64
CA SER A 179 13.95 -21.35 -1.59
C SER A 179 13.55 -22.68 -2.24
N PRO A 180 12.25 -23.04 -2.27
CA PRO A 180 11.83 -24.22 -2.98
C PRO A 180 12.16 -24.08 -4.47
N VAL A 181 12.73 -25.14 -5.03
CA VAL A 181 12.95 -25.26 -6.47
C VAL A 181 11.57 -25.48 -7.11
N GLY A 182 10.99 -24.43 -7.69
CA GLY A 182 9.76 -24.50 -8.49
C GLY A 182 8.52 -23.85 -7.88
N ASN A 183 7.57 -23.48 -8.76
CA ASN A 183 6.31 -22.74 -8.51
C ASN A 183 5.27 -23.47 -7.63
N THR A 184 5.66 -24.39 -6.75
CA THR A 184 4.74 -25.29 -6.04
C THR A 184 4.05 -24.68 -4.82
N LEU A 185 4.25 -23.39 -4.50
CA LEU A 185 3.64 -22.78 -3.31
C LEU A 185 2.20 -22.30 -3.49
N PHE A 186 1.67 -22.19 -4.71
CA PHE A 186 0.33 -21.62 -4.96
C PHE A 186 -0.53 -22.39 -5.98
N SER A 187 -0.24 -23.67 -6.20
CA SER A 187 -1.16 -24.57 -6.90
C SER A 187 -2.32 -24.90 -5.95
N THR A 188 -3.47 -24.28 -6.14
CA THR A 188 -4.70 -24.72 -5.47
C THR A 188 -5.32 -25.84 -6.29
N ASN A 189 -5.77 -26.89 -5.59
CA ASN A 189 -6.87 -27.73 -6.06
C ASN A 189 -8.11 -26.88 -6.37
#